data_AF-U2M8Z6-F1
#
_entry.id   AF-U2M8Z6-F1
#
_cell.length_a   1.000
_cell.length_b   1.000
_cell.length_c   1.000
_cell.angle_alpha   90.00
_cell.angle_beta   90.00
_cell.angle_gamma   90.00
#
_symmetry.space_group_name_H-M   'P 1'
#
loop_
_entity.id
_entity.type
_entity.pdbx_description
1 polymer ?
#
loop_
_entity_poly.entity_id
_entity_poly.type
_entity_poly.pdbx_seq_one_letter_code
_entity_poly.pdbx_strand_id
1 'polypeptide(L)'
;MRQGISLRVYWCLLFLILFAGWGLCAPAYAAEDSRVEETAAIVIGNQNIPPIVRTRMERTIAAIASERMEGRLLASVSAAEEAEIIGAVFDRLLVGYTVTEVVVRPARHTVVEIHLAPWTDTIQSVSVEMEVEGMPPAVEEIVRADLADVGTVFSEALVGLPVAAADWAAGALKKSLTAYMEEHLPEFRADYDIVVDPSAKIHLTVYPRLPVVRTVDLSMRSNTIPNVTLLSQRAAMETAVNRLVGVPVAFVARHCSVFEQQLAEGLDHAGNLRPLHLSSRVMIRPGERMEVMSRTDTTRYRLRLTGWLDIGRTHEKRSNEQRDLHVRLHAGQMLSARDELYVETDAAPEDMRFDWRIGYARALLPQLTGELRCELGDQEISVAGSYEIHPRWLLRYEHWTNTGAWEWELRYQLHDFLSLAGMVDRNDTWLRLIGHF
;
A
#
# COMPACT_ATOMS: atom_id res chain seq x y z
N MET A 1 -45.96 72.89 72.51
CA MET A 1 -44.48 72.92 72.40
C MET A 1 -44.09 71.67 71.63
N ARG A 2 -43.96 71.67 70.29
CA ARG A 2 -42.91 72.25 69.42
C ARG A 2 -41.49 72.01 69.92
N GLN A 3 -40.78 71.17 69.15
CA GLN A 3 -39.34 71.13 68.79
C GLN A 3 -38.82 69.69 68.97
N GLY A 4 -38.17 69.06 68.01
CA GLY A 4 -37.80 69.42 66.65
C GLY A 4 -37.21 68.16 66.02
N ILE A 5 -37.88 67.60 65.01
CA ILE A 5 -37.35 66.46 64.26
C ILE A 5 -36.15 66.99 63.47
N SER A 6 -34.98 66.46 63.80
CA SER A 6 -33.68 66.86 63.29
C SER A 6 -33.67 66.99 61.77
N LEU A 7 -33.25 68.17 61.30
CA LEU A 7 -33.05 68.55 59.89
C LEU A 7 -32.17 67.54 59.12
N ARG A 8 -31.39 66.69 59.82
CA ARG A 8 -30.57 65.63 59.23
C ARG A 8 -31.38 64.44 58.70
N VAL A 9 -32.53 64.12 59.30
CA VAL A 9 -33.36 62.98 58.86
C VAL A 9 -34.09 63.32 57.56
N TYR A 10 -34.50 64.58 57.40
CA TYR A 10 -35.12 65.06 56.17
C TYR A 10 -34.13 65.07 55.00
N TRP A 11 -32.86 65.43 55.24
CA TRP A 11 -31.81 65.37 54.21
C TRP A 11 -31.42 63.95 53.81
N CYS A 12 -31.35 63.00 54.76
CA CYS A 12 -31.11 61.59 54.41
C CYS A 12 -32.28 60.97 53.63
N LEU A 13 -33.54 61.29 53.97
CA LEU A 13 -34.71 60.84 53.20
C LEU A 13 -34.80 61.50 51.83
N LEU A 14 -34.44 62.78 51.70
CA LEU A 14 -34.42 63.46 50.40
C LEU A 14 -33.31 62.91 49.48
N PHE A 15 -32.14 62.55 50.04
CA PHE A 15 -31.04 61.94 49.27
C PHE A 15 -31.35 60.49 48.85
N LEU A 16 -32.06 59.72 49.67
CA LEU A 16 -32.51 58.37 49.33
C LEU A 16 -33.62 58.37 48.26
N ILE A 17 -34.50 59.37 48.26
CA ILE A 17 -35.52 59.54 47.21
C ILE A 17 -34.90 60.07 45.91
N LEU A 18 -33.86 60.93 45.98
CA LEU A 18 -33.12 61.38 44.79
C LEU A 18 -32.30 60.26 44.14
N PHE A 19 -31.73 59.34 44.93
CA PHE A 19 -31.01 58.16 44.40
C PHE A 19 -31.97 57.03 43.95
N ALA A 20 -33.14 56.88 44.56
CA ALA A 20 -34.17 55.96 44.09
C ALA A 20 -34.87 56.47 42.81
N GLY A 21 -34.94 57.79 42.61
CA GLY A 21 -35.48 58.41 41.39
C GLY A 21 -34.52 58.36 40.18
N TRP A 22 -33.20 58.31 40.40
CA TRP A 22 -32.22 58.19 39.31
C TRP A 22 -31.83 56.75 38.95
N GLY A 23 -32.17 55.77 39.79
CA GLY A 23 -31.95 54.34 39.51
C GLY A 23 -33.04 53.66 38.66
N LEU A 24 -34.13 54.35 38.34
CA LEU A 24 -35.28 53.82 37.58
C LEU A 24 -35.35 54.29 36.12
N CYS A 25 -34.35 55.02 35.64
CA CYS A 25 -34.15 55.28 34.21
C CYS A 25 -32.97 54.46 33.69
N ALA A 26 -33.06 53.12 33.78
CA ALA A 26 -32.35 52.28 32.83
C ALA A 26 -32.91 52.59 31.43
N PRO A 27 -32.08 52.70 30.38
CA PRO A 27 -32.53 53.24 29.12
C PRO A 27 -33.51 52.26 28.49
N ALA A 28 -34.79 52.63 28.44
CA ALA A 28 -35.72 52.11 27.43
C ALA A 28 -35.23 52.41 25.99
N TYR A 29 -34.18 53.23 25.85
CA TYR A 29 -33.55 53.63 24.59
C TYR A 29 -32.48 52.66 24.03
N ALA A 30 -32.09 51.58 24.70
CA ALA A 30 -31.13 50.62 24.14
C ALA A 30 -31.78 49.49 23.31
N ALA A 31 -33.11 49.33 23.41
CA ALA A 31 -33.85 48.30 22.69
C ALA A 31 -34.30 48.76 21.30
N GLU A 32 -34.45 50.07 21.05
CA GLU A 32 -34.96 50.60 19.78
C GLU A 32 -33.97 50.50 18.60
N ASP A 33 -32.65 50.43 18.87
CA ASP A 33 -31.61 50.40 17.83
C ASP A 33 -30.92 49.04 17.65
N SER A 34 -31.35 47.99 18.34
CA SER A 34 -30.74 46.67 18.19
C SER A 34 -31.05 46.10 16.80
N ARG A 35 -30.00 45.66 16.08
CA ARG A 35 -30.08 45.09 14.72
C ARG A 35 -29.82 43.59 14.75
N VAL A 36 -30.25 42.90 13.69
CA VAL A 36 -29.85 41.52 13.44
C VAL A 36 -28.40 41.52 12.96
N GLU A 37 -27.52 40.84 13.70
CA GLU A 37 -26.08 40.76 13.41
C GLU A 37 -25.73 39.43 12.73
N GLU A 38 -26.44 38.36 13.06
CA GLU A 38 -26.20 37.01 12.53
C GLU A 38 -27.50 36.22 12.43
N THR A 39 -27.56 35.32 11.46
CA THR A 39 -28.69 34.40 11.26
C THR A 39 -28.23 32.95 11.24
N ALA A 40 -28.96 32.10 11.97
CA ALA A 40 -28.75 30.65 12.01
C ALA A 40 -30.05 29.93 11.67
N ALA A 41 -29.93 28.70 11.18
CA ALA A 41 -31.08 27.86 10.85
C ALA A 41 -30.97 26.48 11.48
N ILE A 42 -32.12 25.92 11.84
CA ILE A 42 -32.25 24.57 12.39
C ILE A 42 -33.32 23.85 11.58
N VAL A 43 -32.98 22.68 11.03
CA VAL A 43 -33.91 21.85 10.25
C VAL A 43 -34.33 20.63 11.06
N ILE A 44 -35.63 20.49 11.24
CA ILE A 44 -36.25 19.38 11.99
C ILE A 44 -37.13 18.59 11.03
N GLY A 45 -36.82 17.31 10.85
CA GLY A 45 -37.67 16.39 10.11
C GLY A 45 -38.60 15.63 11.04
N ASN A 46 -39.83 15.37 10.61
CA ASN A 46 -40.68 14.37 11.26
C ASN A 46 -40.14 12.92 11.09
N GLN A 47 -39.27 12.72 10.10
CA GLN A 47 -38.47 11.53 9.86
C GLN A 47 -36.98 11.89 9.89
N ASN A 48 -36.11 10.87 9.96
CA ASN A 48 -34.68 11.08 9.99
C ASN A 48 -34.18 11.71 8.67
N ILE A 49 -33.66 12.93 8.75
CA ILE A 49 -32.98 13.60 7.64
C ILE A 49 -31.47 13.35 7.78
N PRO A 50 -30.80 12.77 6.75
CA PRO A 50 -29.36 12.60 6.71
C PRO A 50 -28.59 13.85 7.16
N PRO A 51 -27.62 13.75 8.09
CA PRO A 51 -26.91 14.90 8.64
C PRO A 51 -26.26 15.78 7.57
N ILE A 52 -25.73 15.14 6.52
CA ILE A 52 -25.07 15.83 5.42
C ILE A 52 -26.04 16.70 4.60
N VAL A 53 -27.26 16.21 4.38
CA VAL A 53 -28.32 16.93 3.68
C VAL A 53 -28.89 18.02 4.58
N ARG A 54 -29.11 17.72 5.87
CA ARG A 54 -29.59 18.68 6.88
C ARG A 54 -28.67 19.90 6.98
N THR A 55 -27.37 19.68 7.13
CA THR A 55 -26.36 20.76 7.22
C THR A 55 -26.40 21.65 5.97
N ARG A 56 -26.62 21.04 4.80
CA ARG A 56 -26.75 21.79 3.53
C ARG A 56 -28.03 22.64 3.53
N MET A 57 -29.16 22.07 3.92
CA MET A 57 -30.43 22.81 4.05
C MET A 57 -30.30 23.98 5.03
N GLU A 58 -29.76 23.74 6.23
CA GLU A 58 -29.53 24.76 7.25
C GLU A 58 -28.67 25.91 6.72
N ARG A 59 -27.59 25.60 5.99
CA ARG A 59 -26.74 26.63 5.39
C ARG A 59 -27.49 27.47 4.34
N THR A 60 -28.34 26.85 3.53
CA THR A 60 -29.16 27.56 2.54
C THR A 60 -30.21 28.43 3.24
N ILE A 61 -30.86 27.94 4.29
CA ILE A 61 -31.85 28.70 5.07
C ILE A 61 -31.18 29.90 5.77
N ALA A 62 -30.03 29.67 6.41
CA ALA A 62 -29.26 30.74 7.04
C ALA A 62 -28.85 31.82 6.03
N ALA A 63 -28.43 31.44 4.81
CA ALA A 63 -28.07 32.42 3.78
C ALA A 63 -29.25 33.29 3.33
N ILE A 64 -30.44 32.69 3.14
CA ILE A 64 -31.65 33.44 2.77
C ILE A 64 -32.12 34.33 3.93
N ALA A 65 -32.04 33.80 5.16
CA ALA A 65 -32.36 34.55 6.37
C ALA A 65 -31.42 35.76 6.54
N SER A 66 -30.12 35.58 6.29
CA SER A 66 -29.09 36.62 6.31
C SER A 66 -29.43 37.73 5.34
N GLU A 67 -29.65 37.40 4.06
CA GLU A 67 -29.99 38.38 3.02
C GLU A 67 -31.25 39.20 3.35
N ARG A 68 -32.21 38.56 4.03
CA ARG A 68 -33.50 39.16 4.38
C ARG A 68 -33.49 40.02 5.64
N MET A 69 -32.72 39.62 6.65
CA MET A 69 -32.86 40.13 8.02
C MET A 69 -31.59 40.82 8.55
N GLU A 70 -30.39 40.42 8.12
CA GLU A 70 -29.16 41.01 8.65
C GLU A 70 -29.07 42.50 8.35
N GLY A 71 -28.62 43.27 9.34
CA GLY A 71 -28.54 44.73 9.27
C GLY A 71 -29.88 45.45 9.44
N ARG A 72 -31.04 44.77 9.48
CA ARG A 72 -32.33 45.40 9.79
C ARG A 72 -32.51 45.62 11.29
N LEU A 73 -33.31 46.63 11.65
CA LEU A 73 -33.70 46.89 13.04
C LEU A 73 -34.62 45.77 13.53
N LEU A 74 -34.40 45.24 14.73
CA LEU A 74 -35.21 44.17 15.31
C LEU A 74 -36.69 44.52 15.36
N ALA A 75 -37.02 45.79 15.67
CA ALA A 75 -38.39 46.28 15.70
C ALA A 75 -39.09 46.29 14.32
N SER A 76 -38.32 46.23 13.23
CA SER A 76 -38.82 46.24 11.84
C SER A 76 -38.93 44.83 11.23
N VAL A 77 -38.52 43.79 11.96
CA VAL A 77 -38.56 42.41 11.49
C VAL A 77 -39.79 41.73 12.10
N SER A 78 -40.82 41.53 11.27
CA SER A 78 -42.00 40.76 11.68
C SER A 78 -41.71 39.27 11.56
N ALA A 79 -41.66 38.57 12.70
CA ALA A 79 -41.40 37.13 12.74
C ALA A 79 -42.38 36.31 11.89
N ALA A 80 -43.66 36.70 11.88
CA ALA A 80 -44.70 36.02 11.13
C ALA A 80 -44.56 36.22 9.61
N GLU A 81 -44.26 37.45 9.18
CA GLU A 81 -44.06 37.76 7.75
C GLU A 81 -42.81 37.07 7.21
N GLU A 82 -41.69 37.13 7.94
CA GLU A 82 -40.47 36.44 7.51
C GLU A 82 -40.66 34.91 7.51
N ALA A 83 -41.40 34.35 8.47
CA ALA A 83 -41.73 32.92 8.49
C ALA A 83 -42.55 32.50 7.26
N GLU A 84 -43.54 33.29 6.86
CA GLU A 84 -44.38 33.01 5.69
C GLU A 84 -43.57 33.09 4.38
N ILE A 85 -42.75 34.13 4.24
CA ILE A 85 -41.90 34.32 3.04
C ILE A 85 -40.85 33.21 2.95
N ILE A 86 -40.13 32.93 4.05
CA ILE A 86 -39.12 31.87 4.09
C ILE A 86 -39.80 30.53 3.79
N GLY A 87 -40.94 30.23 4.43
CA GLY A 87 -41.71 29.01 4.17
C GLY A 87 -42.10 28.86 2.70
N ALA A 88 -42.66 29.90 2.07
CA ALA A 88 -43.10 29.87 0.67
C ALA A 88 -41.93 29.73 -0.32
N VAL A 89 -40.75 30.27 0.00
CA VAL A 89 -39.54 30.09 -0.80
C VAL A 89 -39.02 28.66 -0.67
N PHE A 90 -38.98 28.12 0.55
CA PHE A 90 -38.48 26.77 0.79
C PHE A 90 -39.40 25.67 0.29
N ASP A 91 -40.72 25.85 0.38
CA ASP A 91 -41.68 24.89 -0.17
C ASP A 91 -41.53 24.74 -1.70
N ARG A 92 -41.04 25.78 -2.39
CA ARG A 92 -40.68 25.71 -3.82
C ARG A 92 -39.30 25.13 -4.09
N LEU A 93 -38.34 25.29 -3.18
CA LEU A 93 -36.96 24.83 -3.36
C LEU A 93 -36.76 23.36 -2.94
N LEU A 94 -37.47 22.91 -1.91
CA LEU A 94 -37.30 21.59 -1.29
C LEU A 94 -38.12 20.52 -2.01
N VAL A 95 -37.71 20.18 -3.22
CA VAL A 95 -38.29 19.03 -3.93
C VAL A 95 -38.13 17.77 -3.05
N GLY A 96 -39.23 17.09 -2.76
CA GLY A 96 -39.25 15.91 -1.88
C GLY A 96 -39.75 16.14 -0.46
N TYR A 97 -39.86 17.40 -0.02
CA TYR A 97 -40.34 17.75 1.32
C TYR A 97 -41.44 18.81 1.24
N THR A 98 -42.33 18.78 2.22
CA THR A 98 -43.31 19.83 2.48
C THR A 98 -42.95 20.53 3.78
N VAL A 99 -43.00 21.86 3.77
CA VAL A 99 -42.79 22.66 4.98
C VAL A 99 -44.04 22.60 5.84
N THR A 100 -43.95 22.02 7.04
CA THR A 100 -45.08 21.91 7.96
C THR A 100 -45.17 23.10 8.91
N GLU A 101 -44.03 23.65 9.32
CA GLU A 101 -43.97 24.79 10.24
C GLU A 101 -42.67 25.57 10.03
N VAL A 102 -42.75 26.91 10.19
CA VAL A 102 -41.58 27.79 10.21
C VAL A 102 -41.69 28.71 11.42
N VAL A 103 -40.68 28.68 12.28
CA VAL A 103 -40.61 29.53 13.47
C VAL A 103 -39.37 30.42 13.35
N VAL A 104 -39.60 31.72 13.19
CA VAL A 104 -38.54 32.73 13.22
C VAL A 104 -38.49 33.34 14.61
N ARG A 105 -37.31 33.37 15.22
CA ARG A 105 -37.06 34.05 16.52
C ARG A 105 -36.12 35.24 16.29
N PRO A 106 -36.65 36.44 16.01
CA PRO A 106 -35.83 37.62 15.80
C PRO A 106 -35.06 37.99 17.07
N ALA A 107 -33.74 38.05 16.95
CA ALA A 107 -32.81 38.48 17.98
C ALA A 107 -31.51 38.96 17.32
N ARG A 108 -30.55 39.46 18.10
CA ARG A 108 -29.21 39.80 17.56
C ARG A 108 -28.60 38.63 16.78
N HIS A 109 -28.76 37.41 17.32
CA HIS A 109 -28.57 36.15 16.61
C HIS A 109 -29.95 35.55 16.31
N THR A 110 -30.46 35.80 15.11
CA THR A 110 -31.79 35.31 14.72
C THR A 110 -31.72 33.83 14.39
N VAL A 111 -32.66 33.04 14.91
CA VAL A 111 -32.74 31.60 14.62
C VAL A 111 -34.03 31.31 13.83
N VAL A 112 -33.87 30.62 12.70
CA VAL A 112 -34.96 30.14 11.85
C VAL A 112 -35.08 28.63 12.03
N GLU A 113 -36.17 28.17 12.63
CA GLU A 113 -36.48 26.76 12.81
C GLU A 113 -37.50 26.33 11.75
N ILE A 114 -37.17 25.32 10.96
CA ILE A 114 -38.03 24.79 9.89
C ILE A 114 -38.35 23.32 10.15
N HIS A 115 -39.63 22.99 10.09
CA HIS A 115 -40.13 21.62 10.24
C HIS A 115 -40.53 21.08 8.86
N LEU A 116 -40.01 19.90 8.53
CA LEU A 116 -40.19 19.25 7.23
C LEU A 116 -40.84 17.88 7.38
N ALA A 117 -41.71 17.57 6.42
CA ALA A 117 -42.28 16.23 6.24
C ALA A 117 -41.99 15.74 4.81
N PRO A 118 -41.52 14.49 4.61
CA PRO A 118 -41.41 13.92 3.28
C PRO A 118 -42.83 13.68 2.73
N TRP A 119 -43.07 14.14 1.50
CA TRP A 119 -44.34 13.93 0.80
C TRP A 119 -44.36 12.66 -0.08
N THR A 120 -43.21 12.00 -0.21
CA THR A 120 -43.00 10.74 -0.95
C THR A 120 -42.33 9.72 -0.05
N ASP A 121 -42.30 8.46 -0.50
CA ASP A 121 -41.53 7.41 0.16
C ASP A 121 -40.05 7.80 0.30
N THR A 122 -39.46 7.34 1.39
CA THR A 122 -38.06 7.54 1.72
C THR A 122 -37.21 6.33 1.36
N ILE A 123 -35.94 6.57 1.07
CA ILE A 123 -34.95 5.53 0.82
C ILE A 123 -34.71 4.78 2.12
N GLN A 124 -34.97 3.48 2.13
CA GLN A 124 -34.87 2.62 3.31
C GLN A 124 -33.55 1.86 3.37
N SER A 125 -32.99 1.52 2.21
CA SER A 125 -31.75 0.76 2.10
C SER A 125 -30.95 1.14 0.87
N VAL A 126 -29.65 0.83 0.92
CA VAL A 126 -28.68 1.11 -0.14
C VAL A 126 -27.89 -0.16 -0.39
N SER A 127 -27.77 -0.54 -1.67
CA SER A 127 -26.88 -1.61 -2.11
C SER A 127 -25.82 -1.05 -3.07
N VAL A 128 -24.55 -1.34 -2.81
CA VAL A 128 -23.43 -0.90 -3.64
C VAL A 128 -22.88 -2.08 -4.43
N GLU A 129 -22.89 -1.95 -5.74
CA GLU A 129 -22.21 -2.83 -6.69
C GLU A 129 -20.95 -2.12 -7.17
N MET A 130 -19.77 -2.72 -6.94
CA MET A 130 -18.49 -2.11 -7.26
C MET A 130 -17.80 -2.83 -8.40
N GLU A 131 -17.38 -2.05 -9.39
CA GLU A 131 -16.56 -2.47 -10.52
C GLU A 131 -15.22 -1.73 -10.50
N VAL A 132 -14.12 -2.47 -10.69
CA VAL A 132 -12.77 -1.90 -10.74
C VAL A 132 -12.24 -2.04 -12.16
N GLU A 133 -12.10 -0.92 -12.86
CA GLU A 133 -11.81 -0.91 -14.28
C GLU A 133 -10.32 -1.12 -14.56
N GLY A 134 -10.02 -2.00 -15.51
CA GLY A 134 -8.67 -2.18 -16.07
C GLY A 134 -7.66 -2.83 -15.12
N MET A 135 -8.10 -3.39 -13.99
CA MET A 135 -7.23 -4.04 -13.01
C MET A 135 -7.26 -5.57 -13.12
N PRO A 136 -6.18 -6.27 -12.72
CA PRO A 136 -6.20 -7.73 -12.59
C PRO A 136 -7.07 -8.19 -11.41
N PRO A 137 -7.67 -9.39 -11.45
CA PRO A 137 -8.53 -9.90 -10.37
C PRO A 137 -7.89 -9.88 -8.97
N ALA A 138 -6.58 -10.16 -8.88
CA ALA A 138 -5.85 -10.12 -7.61
C ALA A 138 -5.74 -8.71 -7.03
N VAL A 139 -5.67 -7.68 -7.88
CA VAL A 139 -5.64 -6.27 -7.47
C VAL A 139 -7.06 -5.81 -7.11
N GLU A 140 -8.07 -6.23 -7.87
CA GLU A 140 -9.47 -5.92 -7.57
C GLU A 140 -9.89 -6.43 -6.19
N GLU A 141 -9.40 -7.61 -5.77
CA GLU A 141 -9.68 -8.16 -4.44
C GLU A 141 -9.11 -7.27 -3.33
N ILE A 142 -7.88 -6.78 -3.50
CA ILE A 142 -7.25 -5.86 -2.53
C ILE A 142 -7.99 -4.51 -2.52
N VAL A 143 -8.34 -3.97 -3.69
CA VAL A 143 -9.15 -2.73 -3.80
C VAL A 143 -10.51 -2.90 -3.11
N ARG A 144 -11.17 -4.05 -3.27
CA ARG A 144 -12.45 -4.35 -2.61
C ARG A 144 -12.29 -4.46 -1.09
N ALA A 145 -11.18 -4.99 -0.62
CA ALA A 145 -10.87 -5.03 0.81
C ALA A 145 -10.66 -3.62 1.37
N ASP A 146 -9.90 -2.76 0.67
CA ASP A 146 -9.65 -1.37 1.07
C ASP A 146 -10.94 -0.50 1.05
N LEU A 147 -11.92 -0.87 0.22
CA LEU A 147 -13.20 -0.17 0.07
C LEU A 147 -14.39 -0.88 0.74
N ALA A 148 -14.15 -1.82 1.66
CA ALA A 148 -15.21 -2.61 2.28
C ALA A 148 -16.32 -1.76 2.94
N ASP A 149 -15.95 -0.62 3.53
CA ASP A 149 -16.88 0.26 4.26
C ASP A 149 -17.45 1.40 3.39
N VAL A 150 -17.18 1.44 2.09
CA VAL A 150 -17.65 2.53 1.21
C VAL A 150 -19.19 2.64 1.19
N GLY A 151 -19.90 1.52 1.43
CA GLY A 151 -21.35 1.50 1.54
C GLY A 151 -21.91 2.38 2.66
N THR A 152 -21.12 2.62 3.71
CA THR A 152 -21.51 3.49 4.84
C THR A 152 -21.62 4.96 4.40
N VAL A 153 -20.72 5.43 3.52
CA VAL A 153 -20.75 6.79 2.97
C VAL A 153 -22.07 7.05 2.24
N PHE A 154 -22.55 6.07 1.49
CA PHE A 154 -23.81 6.17 0.76
C PHE A 154 -25.03 6.02 1.67
N SER A 155 -24.99 5.10 2.64
CA SER A 155 -26.11 4.90 3.56
C SER A 155 -26.33 6.11 4.46
N GLU A 156 -25.26 6.72 4.99
CA GLU A 156 -25.32 7.94 5.80
C GLU A 156 -25.86 9.16 5.04
N ALA A 157 -25.69 9.17 3.71
CA ALA A 157 -26.13 10.27 2.86
C ALA A 157 -27.55 10.10 2.31
N LEU A 158 -28.00 8.86 2.06
CA LEU A 158 -29.24 8.58 1.34
C LEU A 158 -30.36 8.01 2.21
N VAL A 159 -30.06 7.20 3.22
CA VAL A 159 -31.10 6.54 4.02
C VAL A 159 -31.91 7.57 4.82
N GLY A 160 -33.23 7.55 4.66
CA GLY A 160 -34.17 8.52 5.25
C GLY A 160 -34.50 9.71 4.35
N LEU A 161 -33.79 9.88 3.23
CA LEU A 161 -34.11 10.91 2.24
C LEU A 161 -35.32 10.50 1.38
N PRO A 162 -36.30 11.37 1.10
CA PRO A 162 -37.34 11.10 0.12
C PRO A 162 -36.73 10.89 -1.26
N VAL A 163 -37.28 9.94 -2.02
CA VAL A 163 -36.81 9.58 -3.37
C VAL A 163 -36.71 10.81 -4.28
N ALA A 164 -37.70 11.72 -4.21
CA ALA A 164 -37.71 12.96 -5.00
C ALA A 164 -36.66 13.99 -4.56
N ALA A 165 -36.03 13.83 -3.39
CA ALA A 165 -35.00 14.73 -2.87
C ALA A 165 -33.57 14.22 -3.12
N ALA A 166 -33.35 13.13 -3.88
CA ALA A 166 -32.03 12.54 -4.09
C ALA A 166 -30.96 13.52 -4.59
N ASP A 167 -31.35 14.51 -5.40
CA ASP A 167 -30.46 15.57 -5.92
C ASP A 167 -29.85 16.43 -4.81
N TRP A 168 -30.50 16.53 -3.64
CA TRP A 168 -29.94 17.24 -2.48
C TRP A 168 -28.70 16.54 -1.91
N ALA A 169 -28.63 15.21 -2.03
CA ALA A 169 -27.48 14.44 -1.59
C ALA A 169 -26.33 14.49 -2.61
N ALA A 170 -26.59 14.60 -3.92
CA ALA A 170 -25.59 14.44 -4.97
C ALA A 170 -24.29 15.24 -4.77
N GLY A 171 -24.38 16.55 -4.53
CA GLY A 171 -23.21 17.41 -4.36
C GLY A 171 -22.42 17.13 -3.08
N ALA A 172 -23.12 16.78 -2.00
CA ALA A 172 -22.48 16.50 -0.72
C ALA A 172 -21.90 15.07 -0.67
N LEU A 173 -22.59 14.11 -1.29
CA LEU A 173 -22.14 12.74 -1.48
C LEU A 173 -20.85 12.68 -2.28
N LYS A 174 -20.73 13.45 -3.38
CA LYS A 174 -19.48 13.55 -4.14
C LYS A 174 -18.31 14.00 -3.27
N LYS A 175 -18.54 14.97 -2.37
CA LYS A 175 -17.51 15.46 -1.45
C LYS A 175 -17.13 14.40 -0.41
N SER A 176 -18.10 13.73 0.20
CA SER A 176 -17.84 12.66 1.17
C SER A 176 -17.15 11.46 0.55
N LEU A 177 -17.56 11.03 -0.65
CA LEU A 177 -16.89 9.97 -1.38
C LEU A 177 -15.45 10.36 -1.72
N THR A 178 -15.21 11.60 -2.16
CA THR A 178 -13.84 12.07 -2.43
C THR A 178 -12.97 12.03 -1.17
N ALA A 179 -13.49 12.50 -0.03
CA ALA A 179 -12.76 12.46 1.24
C ALA A 179 -12.48 11.00 1.68
N TYR A 180 -13.46 10.11 1.56
CA TYR A 180 -13.30 8.69 1.86
C TYR A 180 -12.23 8.04 0.98
N MET A 181 -12.24 8.32 -0.33
CA MET A 181 -11.24 7.82 -1.27
C MET A 181 -9.84 8.37 -0.97
N GLU A 182 -9.70 9.65 -0.61
CA GLU A 182 -8.40 10.23 -0.22
C GLU A 182 -7.80 9.55 1.02
N GLU A 183 -8.64 9.12 1.96
CA GLU A 183 -8.21 8.42 3.17
C GLU A 183 -7.88 6.95 2.92
N HIS A 184 -8.75 6.22 2.20
CA HIS A 184 -8.68 4.76 2.09
C HIS A 184 -7.98 4.29 0.80
N LEU A 185 -8.14 4.99 -0.31
CA LEU A 185 -7.63 4.58 -1.62
C LEU A 185 -7.26 5.79 -2.51
N PRO A 186 -6.28 6.62 -2.10
CA PRO A 186 -5.95 7.86 -2.79
C PRO A 186 -5.39 7.66 -4.21
N GLU A 187 -4.94 6.45 -4.52
CA GLU A 187 -4.36 6.06 -5.80
C GLU A 187 -5.41 5.78 -6.87
N PHE A 188 -6.70 5.78 -6.51
CA PHE A 188 -7.80 5.55 -7.43
C PHE A 188 -8.77 6.74 -7.43
N ARG A 189 -9.60 6.81 -8.47
CA ARG A 189 -10.78 7.66 -8.52
C ARG A 189 -12.00 6.77 -8.55
N ALA A 190 -13.06 7.26 -7.96
CA ALA A 190 -14.34 6.60 -7.98
C ALA A 190 -15.36 7.55 -8.59
N ASP A 191 -16.10 7.04 -9.56
CA ASP A 191 -17.33 7.64 -10.07
C ASP A 191 -18.49 6.70 -9.72
N TYR A 192 -19.70 7.25 -9.65
CA TYR A 192 -20.87 6.48 -9.23
C TYR A 192 -22.13 6.89 -9.99
N ASP A 193 -23.00 5.91 -10.21
CA ASP A 193 -24.34 6.08 -10.74
C ASP A 193 -25.37 5.57 -9.73
N ILE A 194 -26.41 6.38 -9.48
CA ILE A 194 -27.46 6.06 -8.51
C ILE A 194 -28.76 5.78 -9.25
N VAL A 195 -29.34 4.60 -9.01
CA VAL A 195 -30.72 4.30 -9.35
C VAL A 195 -31.57 4.56 -8.11
N VAL A 196 -32.35 5.64 -8.16
CA VAL A 196 -33.14 6.12 -7.02
C VAL A 196 -34.46 5.34 -6.92
N ASP A 197 -34.61 4.61 -5.82
CA ASP A 197 -35.76 3.77 -5.47
C ASP A 197 -35.79 3.67 -3.91
N PRO A 198 -36.91 3.33 -3.25
CA PRO A 198 -36.89 2.92 -1.84
C PRO A 198 -35.75 1.97 -1.44
N SER A 199 -35.32 1.09 -2.36
CA SER A 199 -34.07 0.32 -2.26
C SER A 199 -33.05 0.82 -3.29
N ALA A 200 -32.31 1.87 -2.95
CA ALA A 200 -31.39 2.53 -3.88
C ALA A 200 -30.23 1.61 -4.28
N LYS A 201 -29.94 1.55 -5.58
CA LYS A 201 -28.80 0.81 -6.13
C LYS A 201 -27.72 1.75 -6.61
N ILE A 202 -26.48 1.46 -6.24
CA ILE A 202 -25.33 2.30 -6.55
C ILE A 202 -24.33 1.46 -7.32
N HIS A 203 -24.00 1.91 -8.53
CA HIS A 203 -22.92 1.34 -9.31
C HIS A 203 -21.70 2.23 -9.09
N LEU A 204 -20.67 1.68 -8.45
CA LEU A 204 -19.42 2.38 -8.13
C LEU A 204 -18.33 1.90 -9.08
N THR A 205 -17.86 2.77 -9.95
CA THR A 205 -16.77 2.48 -10.90
C THR A 205 -15.48 3.09 -10.39
N VAL A 206 -14.48 2.25 -10.16
CA VAL A 206 -13.18 2.64 -9.61
C VAL A 206 -12.09 2.48 -10.68
N TYR A 207 -11.35 3.56 -10.97
CA TYR A 207 -10.31 3.57 -11.99
C TYR A 207 -8.98 4.13 -11.45
N PRO A 208 -7.83 3.63 -11.96
CA PRO A 208 -6.51 3.98 -11.45
C PRO A 208 -6.11 5.42 -11.75
N ARG A 209 -5.39 6.07 -10.83
CA ARG A 209 -4.70 7.34 -11.08
C ARG A 209 -3.27 7.10 -11.57
N LEU A 210 -2.76 8.07 -12.31
CA LEU A 210 -1.34 8.14 -12.64
C LEU A 210 -0.52 8.61 -11.41
N PRO A 211 0.74 8.18 -11.28
CA PRO A 211 1.49 7.30 -12.19
C PRO A 211 1.17 5.81 -11.99
N VAL A 212 1.17 5.06 -13.09
CA VAL A 212 0.99 3.59 -13.11
C VAL A 212 2.26 2.89 -13.53
N VAL A 213 2.42 1.62 -13.14
CA VAL A 213 3.51 0.77 -13.62
C VAL A 213 3.37 0.57 -15.13
N ARG A 214 4.37 0.99 -15.90
CA ARG A 214 4.39 0.86 -17.36
C ARG A 214 5.22 -0.31 -17.83
N THR A 215 6.32 -0.57 -17.13
CA THR A 215 7.31 -1.58 -17.50
C THR A 215 7.82 -2.27 -16.25
N VAL A 216 8.21 -3.52 -16.42
CA VAL A 216 8.74 -4.38 -15.37
C VAL A 216 10.10 -4.88 -15.82
N ASP A 217 11.10 -4.70 -14.95
CA ASP A 217 12.42 -5.32 -15.12
C ASP A 217 12.54 -6.51 -14.15
N LEU A 218 12.49 -7.73 -14.68
CA LEU A 218 12.58 -8.97 -13.91
C LEU A 218 14.00 -9.52 -13.90
N SER A 219 14.56 -9.63 -12.70
CA SER A 219 15.81 -10.30 -12.40
C SER A 219 15.54 -11.54 -11.54
N MET A 220 15.90 -12.72 -12.02
CA MET A 220 15.81 -13.98 -11.27
C MET A 220 17.21 -14.55 -11.02
N ARG A 221 17.48 -14.99 -9.78
CA ARG A 221 18.79 -15.52 -9.37
C ARG A 221 18.67 -16.69 -8.39
N SER A 222 19.67 -17.57 -8.38
CA SER A 222 19.86 -18.59 -7.35
C SER A 222 21.34 -18.77 -7.01
N ASN A 223 21.62 -19.11 -5.76
CA ASN A 223 22.95 -19.50 -5.29
C ASN A 223 23.09 -21.02 -5.11
N THR A 224 21.98 -21.77 -5.21
CA THR A 224 21.93 -23.20 -4.91
C THR A 224 21.55 -24.06 -6.11
N ILE A 225 20.99 -23.47 -7.17
CA ILE A 225 20.70 -24.16 -8.43
C ILE A 225 21.23 -23.34 -9.62
N PRO A 226 21.61 -23.98 -10.74
CA PRO A 226 22.08 -23.26 -11.92
C PRO A 226 21.02 -22.31 -12.45
N ASN A 227 21.40 -21.11 -12.88
CA ASN A 227 20.42 -20.11 -13.32
C ASN A 227 19.66 -20.55 -14.59
N VAL A 228 20.25 -21.44 -15.39
CA VAL A 228 19.57 -22.08 -16.53
C VAL A 228 18.31 -22.83 -16.12
N THR A 229 18.25 -23.40 -14.91
CA THR A 229 17.04 -24.08 -14.41
C THR A 229 15.90 -23.11 -14.14
N LEU A 230 16.22 -21.85 -13.77
CA LEU A 230 15.25 -20.79 -13.56
C LEU A 230 14.63 -20.28 -14.87
N LEU A 231 15.27 -20.49 -16.02
CA LEU A 231 14.71 -20.10 -17.32
C LEU A 231 13.36 -20.77 -17.59
N SER A 232 13.18 -22.00 -17.11
CA SER A 232 11.90 -22.71 -17.21
C SER A 232 10.75 -22.03 -16.45
N GLN A 233 11.06 -21.28 -15.40
CA GLN A 233 10.09 -20.55 -14.57
C GLN A 233 9.96 -19.07 -14.96
N ARG A 234 10.93 -18.56 -15.74
CA ARG A 234 10.98 -17.15 -16.12
C ARG A 234 9.71 -16.69 -16.82
N ALA A 235 9.20 -17.44 -17.79
CA ALA A 235 8.00 -17.06 -18.53
C ALA A 235 6.75 -16.95 -17.63
N ALA A 236 6.62 -17.87 -16.66
CA ALA A 236 5.51 -17.85 -15.70
C ALA A 236 5.61 -16.64 -14.76
N MET A 237 6.82 -16.35 -14.25
CA MET A 237 7.07 -15.18 -13.41
C MET A 237 6.86 -13.88 -14.20
N GLU A 238 7.40 -13.76 -15.42
CA GLU A 238 7.18 -12.60 -16.29
C GLU A 238 5.67 -12.36 -16.51
N THR A 239 4.90 -13.42 -16.77
CA THR A 239 3.44 -13.31 -16.90
C THR A 239 2.79 -12.82 -15.60
N ALA A 240 3.22 -13.33 -14.44
CA ALA A 240 2.68 -12.94 -13.16
C ALA A 240 2.98 -11.46 -12.82
N VAL A 241 4.23 -11.02 -12.99
CA VAL A 241 4.62 -9.64 -12.70
C VAL A 241 4.06 -8.66 -13.74
N ASN A 242 3.92 -9.07 -15.00
CA ASN A 242 3.28 -8.24 -16.03
C ASN A 242 1.80 -7.94 -15.74
N ARG A 243 1.13 -8.71 -14.87
CA ARG A 243 -0.22 -8.33 -14.39
C ARG A 243 -0.20 -7.04 -13.59
N LEU A 244 0.93 -6.66 -13.00
CA LEU A 244 1.05 -5.39 -12.28
C LEU A 244 1.21 -4.18 -13.21
N VAL A 245 1.37 -4.38 -14.52
CA VAL A 245 1.36 -3.29 -15.50
C VAL A 245 -0.03 -2.66 -15.55
N GLY A 246 -0.09 -1.34 -15.43
CA GLY A 246 -1.33 -0.56 -15.33
C GLY A 246 -1.78 -0.25 -13.90
N VAL A 247 -1.21 -0.94 -12.89
CA VAL A 247 -1.53 -0.68 -11.47
C VAL A 247 -0.84 0.61 -11.00
N PRO A 248 -1.50 1.45 -10.19
CA PRO A 248 -0.88 2.65 -9.62
C PRO A 248 0.38 2.34 -8.80
N VAL A 249 1.45 3.11 -9.01
CA VAL A 249 2.75 2.88 -8.35
C VAL A 249 2.64 2.99 -6.83
N ALA A 250 1.90 4.00 -6.35
CA ALA A 250 1.69 4.20 -4.92
C ALA A 250 0.90 3.04 -4.28
N PHE A 251 -0.01 2.41 -5.03
CA PHE A 251 -0.78 1.27 -4.55
C PHE A 251 0.10 0.02 -4.42
N VAL A 252 0.96 -0.22 -5.42
CA VAL A 252 1.98 -1.29 -5.34
C VAL A 252 2.93 -1.05 -4.17
N ALA A 253 3.30 0.21 -3.90
CA ALA A 253 4.15 0.53 -2.76
C ALA A 253 3.46 0.27 -1.42
N ARG A 254 2.19 0.62 -1.29
CA ARG A 254 1.40 0.40 -0.07
C ARG A 254 1.19 -1.08 0.23
N HIS A 255 0.95 -1.88 -0.81
CA HIS A 255 0.68 -3.32 -0.71
C HIS A 255 1.87 -4.20 -1.13
N CYS A 256 3.09 -3.66 -1.06
CA CYS A 256 4.31 -4.29 -1.59
C CYS A 256 4.53 -5.70 -1.02
N SER A 257 4.36 -5.86 0.30
CA SER A 257 4.55 -7.15 0.97
C SER A 257 3.55 -8.21 0.51
N VAL A 258 2.31 -7.81 0.20
CA VAL A 258 1.27 -8.73 -0.30
C VAL A 258 1.66 -9.24 -1.68
N PHE A 259 2.09 -8.34 -2.58
CA PHE A 259 2.53 -8.73 -3.92
C PHE A 259 3.80 -9.58 -3.90
N GLU A 260 4.79 -9.23 -3.08
CA GLU A 260 6.02 -10.01 -2.91
C GLU A 260 5.71 -11.44 -2.43
N GLN A 261 4.81 -11.58 -1.45
CA GLN A 261 4.40 -12.88 -0.93
C GLN A 261 3.64 -13.70 -1.98
N GLN A 262 2.66 -13.11 -2.67
CA GLN A 262 1.90 -13.80 -3.72
C GLN A 262 2.81 -14.30 -4.86
N LEU A 263 3.78 -13.48 -5.28
CA LEU A 263 4.75 -13.87 -6.32
C LEU A 263 5.71 -14.97 -5.84
N ALA A 264 6.17 -14.89 -4.58
CA ALA A 264 7.03 -15.92 -3.97
C ALA A 264 6.30 -17.27 -3.85
N GLU A 265 5.08 -17.26 -3.32
CA GLU A 265 4.25 -18.47 -3.19
C GLU A 265 3.95 -19.10 -4.55
N GLY A 266 3.69 -18.27 -5.57
CA GLY A 266 3.51 -18.73 -6.94
C GLY A 266 4.71 -19.48 -7.50
N LEU A 267 5.94 -19.05 -7.19
CA LEU A 267 7.17 -19.74 -7.57
C LEU A 267 7.37 -21.04 -6.80
N ASP A 268 7.16 -21.02 -5.49
CA ASP A 268 7.42 -22.18 -4.62
C ASP A 268 6.47 -23.35 -4.93
N HIS A 269 5.27 -23.05 -5.42
CA HIS A 269 4.28 -24.05 -5.82
C HIS A 269 4.38 -24.48 -7.29
N ALA A 270 5.28 -23.88 -8.08
CA ALA A 270 5.43 -24.16 -9.50
C ALA A 270 5.86 -25.62 -9.77
N GLY A 271 5.10 -26.31 -10.61
CA GLY A 271 5.06 -27.78 -10.66
C GLY A 271 6.39 -28.47 -10.99
N ASN A 272 7.27 -27.84 -11.77
CA ASN A 272 8.50 -28.49 -12.25
C ASN A 272 9.62 -28.55 -11.21
N LEU A 273 9.54 -27.76 -10.13
CA LEU A 273 10.62 -27.64 -9.14
C LEU A 273 10.19 -27.93 -7.70
N ARG A 274 8.94 -28.36 -7.49
CA ARG A 274 8.47 -28.88 -6.17
C ARG A 274 9.41 -29.93 -5.54
N PRO A 275 10.03 -30.88 -6.29
CA PRO A 275 10.93 -31.85 -5.68
C PRO A 275 12.17 -31.23 -5.02
N LEU A 276 12.57 -30.03 -5.47
CA LEU A 276 13.78 -29.36 -5.00
C LEU A 276 13.56 -28.58 -3.70
N HIS A 277 12.33 -28.49 -3.19
CA HIS A 277 11.99 -27.72 -1.97
C HIS A 277 12.59 -26.32 -1.99
N LEU A 278 12.26 -25.57 -3.03
CA LEU A 278 12.72 -24.19 -3.20
C LEU A 278 12.01 -23.26 -2.20
N SER A 279 12.72 -22.21 -1.81
CA SER A 279 12.21 -21.10 -1.05
C SER A 279 12.55 -19.83 -1.81
N SER A 280 11.52 -19.16 -2.31
CA SER A 280 11.63 -17.95 -3.10
C SER A 280 11.44 -16.73 -2.23
N ARG A 281 12.29 -15.73 -2.43
CA ARG A 281 12.11 -14.38 -1.89
C ARG A 281 12.07 -13.41 -3.05
N VAL A 282 10.95 -12.70 -3.16
CA VAL A 282 10.75 -11.66 -4.16
C VAL A 282 10.88 -10.31 -3.47
N MET A 283 11.58 -9.38 -4.12
CA MET A 283 11.66 -7.98 -3.72
C MET A 283 11.18 -7.12 -4.87
N ILE A 284 10.25 -6.21 -4.59
CA ILE A 284 9.69 -5.27 -5.56
C ILE A 284 10.17 -3.86 -5.20
N ARG A 285 10.66 -3.13 -6.21
CA ARG A 285 10.90 -1.69 -6.11
C ARG A 285 9.85 -0.97 -6.93
N PRO A 286 8.83 -0.36 -6.29
CA PRO A 286 7.76 0.32 -6.99
C PRO A 286 8.29 1.50 -7.81
N GLY A 287 7.80 1.63 -9.04
CA GLY A 287 8.12 2.72 -9.96
C GLY A 287 7.36 2.58 -11.28
N GLU A 288 7.33 3.63 -12.11
CA GLU A 288 6.79 3.50 -13.49
C GLU A 288 7.58 2.45 -14.29
N ARG A 289 8.87 2.34 -14.00
CA ARG A 289 9.72 1.19 -14.31
C ARG A 289 9.94 0.42 -13.01
N MET A 290 9.14 -0.61 -12.81
CA MET A 290 9.18 -1.43 -11.60
C MET A 290 10.31 -2.45 -11.72
N GLU A 291 11.18 -2.53 -10.72
CA GLU A 291 12.21 -3.58 -10.66
C GLU A 291 11.70 -4.71 -9.76
N VAL A 292 11.77 -5.94 -10.24
CA VAL A 292 11.42 -7.13 -9.47
C VAL A 292 12.59 -8.08 -9.45
N MET A 293 13.10 -8.35 -8.25
CA MET A 293 14.19 -9.28 -8.04
C MET A 293 13.68 -10.51 -7.29
N SER A 294 13.72 -11.67 -7.94
CA SER A 294 13.43 -12.95 -7.32
C SER A 294 14.72 -13.69 -7.02
N ARG A 295 14.84 -14.17 -5.78
CA ARG A 295 15.90 -15.08 -5.37
C ARG A 295 15.30 -16.39 -4.89
N THR A 296 15.64 -17.47 -5.57
CA THR A 296 15.07 -18.78 -5.32
C THR A 296 16.18 -19.75 -4.95
N ASP A 297 16.22 -20.16 -3.69
CA ASP A 297 17.27 -21.03 -3.14
C ASP A 297 16.64 -22.32 -2.55
N THR A 298 17.40 -23.41 -2.47
CA THR A 298 16.98 -24.66 -1.78
C THR A 298 17.91 -24.94 -0.61
N THR A 299 17.35 -25.48 0.46
CA THR A 299 18.11 -25.91 1.65
C THR A 299 18.56 -27.37 1.56
N ARG A 300 18.02 -28.15 0.61
CA ARG A 300 18.26 -29.60 0.51
C ARG A 300 19.31 -29.97 -0.51
N TYR A 301 19.42 -29.21 -1.57
CA TYR A 301 20.31 -29.53 -2.69
C TYR A 301 21.20 -28.34 -3.02
N ARG A 302 22.36 -28.61 -3.60
CA ARG A 302 23.25 -27.61 -4.16
C ARG A 302 23.75 -28.12 -5.50
N LEU A 303 23.19 -27.56 -6.56
CA LEU A 303 23.54 -27.85 -7.93
C LEU A 303 24.35 -26.67 -8.47
N ARG A 304 25.56 -26.91 -8.98
CA ARG A 304 26.41 -25.89 -9.59
C ARG A 304 26.96 -26.38 -10.92
N LEU A 305 26.94 -25.51 -11.91
CA LEU A 305 27.62 -25.73 -13.19
C LEU A 305 28.76 -24.71 -13.29
N THR A 306 29.99 -25.18 -13.30
CA THR A 306 31.17 -24.32 -13.37
C THR A 306 32.03 -24.69 -14.56
N GLY A 307 32.33 -23.72 -15.42
CA GLY A 307 33.27 -23.89 -16.52
C GLY A 307 34.58 -23.17 -16.21
N TRP A 308 35.74 -23.73 -16.55
CA TRP A 308 37.01 -23.00 -16.43
C TRP A 308 37.95 -23.21 -17.60
N LEU A 309 38.84 -22.24 -17.77
CA LEU A 309 39.92 -22.24 -18.74
C LEU A 309 41.25 -22.06 -18.02
N ASP A 310 42.18 -22.97 -18.23
CA ASP A 310 43.55 -22.87 -17.69
C ASP A 310 44.45 -22.13 -18.69
N ILE A 311 45.24 -21.16 -18.21
CA ILE A 311 46.12 -20.30 -18.99
C ILE A 311 47.54 -20.43 -18.45
N GLY A 312 48.47 -20.85 -19.30
CA GLY A 312 49.91 -20.89 -19.00
C GLY A 312 50.39 -22.17 -18.32
N ARG A 313 49.60 -23.25 -18.33
CA ARG A 313 50.01 -24.56 -17.81
C ARG A 313 51.03 -25.23 -18.73
N THR A 314 52.18 -25.59 -18.20
CA THR A 314 53.35 -26.08 -18.92
C THR A 314 53.37 -27.61 -18.90
N HIS A 315 52.51 -28.28 -19.68
CA HIS A 315 52.69 -29.73 -19.91
C HIS A 315 53.70 -29.96 -21.06
N GLU A 316 54.86 -30.53 -20.73
CA GLU A 316 55.77 -31.07 -21.74
C GLU A 316 55.05 -32.16 -22.56
N LYS A 317 54.89 -31.89 -23.86
CA LYS A 317 54.29 -32.72 -24.93
C LYS A 317 52.76 -32.86 -24.92
N ARG A 318 52.08 -31.90 -25.54
CA ARG A 318 50.88 -32.19 -26.37
C ARG A 318 50.97 -31.45 -27.71
N SER A 319 50.73 -32.19 -28.79
CA SER A 319 50.68 -31.66 -30.14
C SER A 319 49.36 -30.91 -30.36
N ASN A 320 49.48 -29.68 -30.86
CA ASN A 320 48.51 -28.93 -31.68
C ASN A 320 47.03 -28.88 -31.22
N GLU A 321 46.58 -27.66 -30.89
CA GLU A 321 45.18 -27.21 -30.93
C GLU A 321 44.15 -27.83 -29.97
N GLN A 322 44.51 -28.13 -28.72
CA GLN A 322 43.53 -28.51 -27.70
C GLN A 322 43.30 -27.34 -26.72
N ARG A 323 42.06 -26.84 -26.63
CA ARG A 323 41.69 -25.73 -25.72
C ARG A 323 41.33 -26.34 -24.37
N ASP A 324 42.02 -25.91 -23.31
CA ASP A 324 41.84 -26.37 -21.91
C ASP A 324 40.52 -25.88 -21.29
N LEU A 325 39.39 -26.00 -22.00
CA LEU A 325 38.06 -25.73 -21.47
C LEU A 325 37.57 -26.98 -20.73
N HIS A 326 37.27 -26.81 -19.45
CA HIS A 326 36.68 -27.85 -18.62
C HIS A 326 35.33 -27.39 -18.08
N VAL A 327 34.41 -28.34 -17.94
CA VAL A 327 33.09 -28.10 -17.35
C VAL A 327 32.88 -29.10 -16.22
N ARG A 328 32.51 -28.61 -15.04
CA ARG A 328 32.13 -29.41 -13.88
C ARG A 328 30.67 -29.21 -13.56
N LEU A 329 29.97 -30.32 -13.44
CA LEU A 329 28.66 -30.37 -12.81
C LEU A 329 28.84 -30.89 -11.38
N HIS A 330 28.51 -30.07 -10.40
CA HIS A 330 28.49 -30.42 -8.99
C HIS A 330 27.04 -30.62 -8.55
N ALA A 331 26.72 -31.79 -8.03
CA ALA A 331 25.41 -32.13 -7.50
C ALA A 331 25.52 -32.59 -6.05
N GLY A 332 25.17 -31.69 -5.13
CA GLY A 332 25.22 -31.89 -3.68
C GLY A 332 23.85 -32.05 -3.03
N GLN A 333 23.80 -32.87 -1.99
CA GLN A 333 22.69 -33.00 -1.05
C GLN A 333 23.15 -32.57 0.35
N MET A 334 22.43 -31.62 0.94
CA MET A 334 22.64 -31.16 2.30
C MET A 334 22.09 -32.20 3.28
N LEU A 335 22.96 -32.79 4.10
CA LEU A 335 22.58 -33.66 5.20
C LEU A 335 22.27 -32.84 6.47
N SER A 336 22.96 -31.71 6.62
CA SER A 336 22.71 -30.73 7.69
C SER A 336 23.03 -29.31 7.17
N ALA A 337 22.85 -28.29 8.00
CA ALA A 337 23.27 -26.92 7.65
C ALA A 337 24.80 -26.76 7.47
N ARG A 338 25.59 -27.77 7.85
CA ARG A 338 27.06 -27.75 7.77
C ARG A 338 27.65 -28.90 6.96
N ASP A 339 26.88 -29.96 6.69
CA ASP A 339 27.36 -31.18 6.07
C ASP A 339 26.67 -31.39 4.71
N GLU A 340 27.48 -31.56 3.67
CA GLU A 340 27.04 -31.76 2.29
C GLU A 340 27.70 -33.01 1.71
N LEU A 341 26.90 -33.90 1.14
CA LEU A 341 27.38 -35.03 0.35
C LEU A 341 27.14 -34.71 -1.12
N TYR A 342 28.17 -34.77 -1.95
CA TYR A 342 28.07 -34.36 -3.34
C TYR A 342 28.75 -35.32 -4.31
N VAL A 343 28.32 -35.23 -5.57
CA VAL A 343 28.94 -35.90 -6.71
C VAL A 343 29.33 -34.83 -7.71
N GLU A 344 30.58 -34.85 -8.15
CA GLU A 344 31.11 -34.02 -9.22
C GLU A 344 31.34 -34.87 -10.46
N THR A 345 30.98 -34.33 -11.63
CA THR A 345 31.42 -34.88 -12.92
C THR A 345 32.13 -33.80 -13.71
N ASP A 346 33.37 -34.08 -14.08
CA ASP A 346 34.21 -33.21 -14.91
C ASP A 346 34.18 -33.73 -16.35
N ALA A 347 33.91 -32.83 -17.29
CA ALA A 347 33.91 -33.10 -18.71
C ALA A 347 34.79 -32.08 -19.44
N ALA A 348 35.74 -32.58 -20.23
CA ALA A 348 36.43 -31.79 -21.25
C ALA A 348 35.63 -31.91 -22.56
N PRO A 349 35.05 -30.84 -23.12
CA PRO A 349 34.24 -30.90 -24.34
C PRO A 349 34.98 -31.51 -25.53
N GLU A 350 36.32 -31.48 -25.51
CA GLU A 350 37.18 -31.94 -26.60
C GLU A 350 37.49 -33.44 -26.54
N ASP A 351 37.43 -34.08 -25.36
CA ASP A 351 37.83 -35.49 -25.17
C ASP A 351 36.69 -36.44 -24.76
N MET A 352 35.46 -35.95 -24.51
CA MET A 352 34.30 -36.74 -24.02
C MET A 352 34.62 -37.70 -22.86
N ARG A 353 35.67 -37.42 -22.08
CA ARG A 353 36.00 -38.16 -20.86
C ARG A 353 35.21 -37.56 -19.71
N PHE A 354 34.54 -38.43 -18.96
CA PHE A 354 33.76 -38.09 -17.78
C PHE A 354 34.46 -38.64 -16.55
N ASP A 355 35.03 -37.74 -15.76
CA ASP A 355 35.66 -38.12 -14.49
C ASP A 355 34.63 -37.92 -13.38
N TRP A 356 34.38 -38.96 -12.60
CA TRP A 356 33.38 -38.96 -11.55
C TRP A 356 34.05 -38.93 -10.18
N ARG A 357 33.61 -38.00 -9.34
CA ARG A 357 34.12 -37.81 -7.98
C ARG A 357 32.97 -37.77 -7.01
N ILE A 358 33.13 -38.46 -5.88
CA ILE A 358 32.20 -38.35 -4.76
C ILE A 358 32.92 -37.57 -3.67
N GLY A 359 32.26 -36.59 -3.08
CA GLY A 359 32.84 -35.81 -2.00
C GLY A 359 31.89 -35.58 -0.83
N TYR A 360 32.49 -35.35 0.33
CA TYR A 360 31.82 -34.97 1.56
C TYR A 360 32.44 -33.66 2.05
N ALA A 361 31.65 -32.60 2.07
CA ALA A 361 32.04 -31.29 2.57
C ALA A 361 31.44 -31.03 3.95
N ARG A 362 32.24 -30.40 4.82
CA ARG A 362 31.83 -30.00 6.17
C ARG A 362 32.35 -28.63 6.52
N ALA A 363 31.44 -27.71 6.86
CA ALA A 363 31.78 -26.42 7.42
C ALA A 363 32.28 -26.58 8.87
N LEU A 364 33.59 -26.43 9.07
CA LEU A 364 34.25 -26.53 10.37
C LEU A 364 34.12 -25.22 11.16
N LEU A 365 34.30 -24.09 10.46
CA LEU A 365 34.10 -22.72 10.94
C LEU A 365 33.28 -21.94 9.90
N PRO A 366 32.70 -20.77 10.23
CA PRO A 366 31.95 -19.97 9.26
C PRO A 366 32.72 -19.61 7.99
N GLN A 367 34.06 -19.60 8.06
CA GLN A 367 34.95 -19.27 6.94
C GLN A 367 35.81 -20.46 6.49
N LEU A 368 35.71 -21.63 7.14
CA LEU A 368 36.57 -22.80 6.86
C LEU A 368 35.70 -24.03 6.54
N THR A 369 35.84 -24.55 5.33
CA THR A 369 35.18 -25.76 4.88
C THR A 369 36.23 -26.83 4.59
N GLY A 370 36.06 -28.00 5.19
CA GLY A 370 36.85 -29.19 4.88
C GLY A 370 36.09 -30.07 3.90
N GLU A 371 36.78 -30.64 2.92
CA GLU A 371 36.22 -31.50 1.89
C GLU A 371 37.06 -32.79 1.80
N LEU A 372 36.38 -33.93 1.73
CA LEU A 372 36.99 -35.22 1.44
C LEU A 372 36.44 -35.70 0.11
N ARG A 373 37.29 -35.99 -0.86
CA ARG A 373 36.90 -36.39 -2.22
C ARG A 373 37.51 -37.75 -2.54
N CYS A 374 36.76 -38.56 -3.28
CA CYS A 374 37.16 -39.86 -3.77
C CYS A 374 36.85 -39.94 -5.26
N GLU A 375 37.89 -40.20 -6.07
CA GLU A 375 37.78 -40.36 -7.51
C GLU A 375 37.43 -41.81 -7.84
N LEU A 376 36.30 -42.03 -8.53
CA LEU A 376 35.75 -43.37 -8.76
C LEU A 376 36.58 -44.19 -9.76
N GLY A 377 37.31 -43.53 -10.66
CA GLY A 377 38.14 -44.17 -11.68
C GLY A 377 39.42 -44.77 -11.10
N ASP A 378 40.22 -43.94 -10.43
CA ASP A 378 41.57 -44.30 -9.97
C ASP A 378 41.64 -44.66 -8.48
N GLN A 379 40.50 -44.67 -7.78
CA GLN A 379 40.40 -44.86 -6.31
C GLN A 379 41.33 -43.93 -5.51
N GLU A 380 41.59 -42.74 -6.04
CA GLU A 380 42.42 -41.74 -5.38
C GLU A 380 41.57 -40.90 -4.43
N ILE A 381 42.11 -40.67 -3.23
CA ILE A 381 41.47 -39.85 -2.20
C ILE A 381 42.21 -38.52 -2.13
N SER A 382 41.46 -37.42 -2.20
CA SER A 382 41.98 -36.08 -1.94
C SER A 382 41.29 -35.44 -0.74
N VAL A 383 42.08 -34.71 0.03
CA VAL A 383 41.63 -33.92 1.16
C VAL A 383 41.81 -32.46 0.79
N ALA A 384 40.72 -31.70 0.75
CA ALA A 384 40.75 -30.28 0.46
C ALA A 384 40.24 -29.46 1.66
N GLY A 385 40.82 -28.27 1.84
CA GLY A 385 40.36 -27.27 2.77
C GLY A 385 40.21 -25.94 2.06
N SER A 386 39.05 -25.30 2.18
CA SER A 386 38.80 -23.97 1.65
C SER A 386 38.57 -22.97 2.78
N TYR A 387 39.24 -21.82 2.69
CA TYR A 387 39.20 -20.74 3.66
C TYR A 387 38.80 -19.42 2.97
N GLU A 388 37.66 -18.86 3.39
CA GLU A 388 37.14 -17.58 2.92
C GLU A 388 37.76 -16.43 3.72
N ILE A 389 38.81 -15.81 3.17
CA ILE A 389 39.52 -14.68 3.81
C ILE A 389 38.63 -13.43 3.80
N HIS A 390 37.89 -13.24 2.71
CA HIS A 390 36.99 -12.11 2.47
C HIS A 390 35.88 -12.58 1.51
N PRO A 391 34.70 -11.94 1.44
CA PRO A 391 33.67 -12.25 0.44
C PRO A 391 34.11 -12.29 -1.04
N ARG A 392 35.35 -11.88 -1.37
CA ARG A 392 35.93 -11.94 -2.71
C ARG A 392 37.19 -12.80 -2.82
N TRP A 393 37.77 -13.25 -1.70
CA TRP A 393 39.04 -13.98 -1.66
C TRP A 393 38.84 -15.32 -0.99
N LEU A 394 39.12 -16.39 -1.73
CA LEU A 394 39.05 -17.76 -1.25
C LEU A 394 40.40 -18.44 -1.47
N LEU A 395 40.93 -19.04 -0.41
CA LEU A 395 42.15 -19.84 -0.45
C LEU A 395 41.75 -21.30 -0.30
N ARG A 396 42.13 -22.14 -1.25
CA ARG A 396 41.90 -23.58 -1.18
C ARG A 396 43.24 -24.31 -1.25
N TYR A 397 43.34 -25.34 -0.44
CA TYR A 397 44.45 -26.28 -0.42
C TYR A 397 43.89 -27.68 -0.64
N GLU A 398 44.42 -28.43 -1.60
CA GLU A 398 44.04 -29.82 -1.86
C GLU A 398 45.28 -30.70 -1.84
N HIS A 399 45.16 -31.88 -1.21
CA HIS A 399 46.25 -32.83 -1.05
C HIS A 399 45.75 -34.24 -1.39
N TRP A 400 46.43 -34.90 -2.32
CA TRP A 400 46.14 -36.27 -2.73
C TRP A 400 46.94 -37.27 -1.89
N THR A 401 46.25 -38.20 -1.22
CA THR A 401 46.90 -39.07 -0.22
C THR A 401 47.77 -40.17 -0.85
N ASN A 402 47.42 -40.64 -2.05
CA ASN A 402 48.12 -41.76 -2.69
C ASN A 402 49.38 -41.28 -3.43
N THR A 403 49.30 -40.16 -4.13
CA THR A 403 50.41 -39.57 -4.90
C THR A 403 51.27 -38.61 -4.08
N GLY A 404 50.76 -38.06 -2.98
CA GLY A 404 51.44 -37.03 -2.19
C GLY A 404 51.61 -35.70 -2.96
N ALA A 405 50.78 -35.49 -3.98
CA ALA A 405 50.66 -34.23 -4.71
C ALA A 405 49.85 -33.21 -3.90
N TRP A 406 50.07 -31.92 -4.15
CA TRP A 406 49.34 -30.86 -3.47
C TRP A 406 49.09 -29.69 -4.41
N GLU A 407 47.94 -29.03 -4.27
CA GLU A 407 47.56 -27.88 -5.09
C GLU A 407 47.04 -26.76 -4.19
N TRP A 408 47.55 -25.55 -4.41
CA TRP A 408 47.02 -24.32 -3.82
C TRP A 408 46.28 -23.53 -4.88
N GLU A 409 45.06 -23.10 -4.51
CA GLU A 409 44.22 -22.22 -5.30
C GLU A 409 43.97 -20.93 -4.52
N LEU A 410 44.36 -19.79 -5.08
CA LEU A 410 43.97 -18.47 -4.59
C LEU A 410 42.98 -17.84 -5.57
N ARG A 411 41.71 -17.82 -5.20
CA ARG A 411 40.60 -17.33 -6.04
C ARG A 411 40.17 -15.92 -5.65
N TYR A 412 40.03 -15.06 -6.66
CA TYR A 412 39.46 -13.73 -6.58
C TYR A 412 38.15 -13.63 -7.38
N GLN A 413 37.05 -13.26 -6.71
CA GLN A 413 35.74 -13.07 -7.34
C GLN A 413 35.64 -11.69 -7.99
N LEU A 414 35.66 -11.66 -9.32
CA LEU A 414 35.51 -10.44 -10.12
C LEU A 414 34.05 -9.99 -10.18
N HIS A 415 33.15 -10.96 -10.40
CA HIS A 415 31.70 -10.78 -10.49
C HIS A 415 31.00 -12.06 -10.02
N ASP A 416 29.69 -12.00 -9.76
CA ASP A 416 28.83 -13.15 -9.46
C ASP A 416 29.02 -14.35 -10.42
N PHE A 417 29.33 -14.09 -11.70
CA PHE A 417 29.46 -15.12 -12.74
C PHE A 417 30.90 -15.43 -13.14
N LEU A 418 31.90 -14.66 -12.66
CA LEU A 418 33.28 -14.78 -13.13
C LEU A 418 34.28 -14.64 -11.97
N SER A 419 35.22 -15.57 -11.90
CA SER A 419 36.31 -15.56 -10.93
C SER A 419 37.64 -15.83 -11.61
N LEU A 420 38.71 -15.27 -11.07
CA LEU A 420 40.08 -15.56 -11.48
C LEU A 420 40.78 -16.32 -10.35
N ALA A 421 41.48 -17.40 -10.65
CA ALA A 421 42.21 -18.17 -9.67
C ALA A 421 43.69 -18.32 -10.07
N GLY A 422 44.59 -18.07 -9.13
CA GLY A 422 46.00 -18.43 -9.26
C GLY A 422 46.22 -19.81 -8.67
N MET A 423 46.83 -20.70 -9.45
CA MET A 423 47.03 -22.10 -9.10
C MET A 423 48.53 -22.40 -8.96
N VAL A 424 48.90 -23.15 -7.93
CA VAL A 424 50.29 -23.54 -7.65
C VAL A 424 50.31 -25.02 -7.23
N ASP A 425 51.06 -25.83 -7.96
CA ASP A 425 51.41 -27.21 -7.60
C ASP A 425 52.95 -27.32 -7.49
N ARG A 426 53.48 -28.48 -7.10
CA ARG A 426 54.90 -28.80 -6.97
C ARG A 426 55.73 -28.47 -8.22
N ASN A 427 55.14 -28.54 -9.41
CA ASN A 427 55.87 -28.48 -10.67
C ASN A 427 55.52 -27.27 -11.55
N ASP A 428 54.42 -26.57 -11.29
CA ASP A 428 53.91 -25.54 -12.21
C ASP A 428 53.05 -24.48 -11.51
N THR A 429 52.90 -23.33 -12.18
CA THR A 429 52.05 -22.23 -11.73
C THR A 429 51.25 -21.70 -12.91
N TRP A 430 49.92 -21.66 -12.80
CA TRP A 430 49.05 -21.20 -13.89
C TRP A 430 47.89 -20.34 -13.39
N LEU A 431 47.21 -19.69 -14.33
CA LEU A 431 46.02 -18.89 -14.05
C LEU A 431 44.78 -19.62 -14.58
N ARG A 432 43.71 -19.64 -13.80
CA ARG A 432 42.43 -20.26 -14.15
C ARG A 432 41.34 -19.20 -14.18
N LEU A 433 40.62 -19.11 -15.29
CA LEU A 433 39.42 -18.29 -15.41
C LEU A 433 38.19 -19.18 -15.18
N ILE A 434 37.34 -18.86 -14.21
CA ILE A 434 36.19 -19.69 -13.80
C ILE A 434 34.89 -18.92 -14.04
N GLY A 435 33.99 -19.50 -14.84
CA GLY A 435 32.62 -19.07 -15.03
C GLY A 435 31.63 -19.90 -14.20
N HIS A 436 30.70 -19.24 -13.51
CA HIS A 436 29.61 -19.87 -12.75
C HIS A 436 28.29 -19.67 -13.50
N PHE A 437 27.52 -20.76 -13.71
CA PHE A 437 26.31 -20.77 -14.54
C PHE A 437 25.06 -21.19 -13.76
#